data_AF-E9S8B1-F1
#
_entry.id   AF-E9S8B1-F1
#
_cell.length_a   1.000
_cell.length_b   1.000
_cell.length_c   1.000
_cell.angle_alpha   90.00
_cell.angle_beta   90.00
_cell.angle_gamma   90.00
#
_symmetry.space_group_name_H-M   'P 1'
#
loop_
_entity.id
_entity.type
_entity.pdbx_description
1 polymer ?
#
loop_
_entity_poly.entity_id
_entity_poly.type
_entity_poly.pdbx_seq_one_letter_code
_entity_poly.pdbx_strand_id
1 'polypeptide(L)' 'MDAFVAKIQSPIIFVADGVESSFESGKDLAIYDFSKRYTVKSLYTKDGKIVIEAEEMKVNVPFNYAGEAALS' A
#
# COMPACT_ATOMS: atom_id res chain seq x y z
N MET A 1 -13.31 -7.66 -5.47
CA MET A 1 -12.15 -7.39 -6.32
C MET A 1 -11.03 -8.29 -5.82
N ASP A 2 -10.56 -9.23 -6.63
CA ASP A 2 -9.49 -10.15 -6.21
C ASP A 2 -8.17 -9.39 -6.14
N ALA A 3 -7.60 -9.24 -4.95
CA ALA A 3 -6.29 -8.61 -4.80
C ALA A 3 -5.23 -9.62 -5.26
N PHE A 4 -4.52 -9.34 -6.37
CA PHE A 4 -3.46 -10.21 -6.89
C PHE A 4 -2.46 -10.65 -5.82
N VAL A 5 -2.15 -9.76 -4.88
CA VAL A 5 -1.26 -10.01 -3.75
C VAL A 5 -1.72 -11.21 -2.89
N ALA A 6 -3.03 -11.48 -2.78
CA ALA A 6 -3.56 -12.63 -2.03
C ALA A 6 -3.16 -14.00 -2.62
N LYS A 7 -2.67 -14.03 -3.87
CA LYS A 7 -2.17 -15.26 -4.53
C LYS A 7 -0.71 -15.57 -4.18
N ILE A 8 -0.02 -14.65 -3.52
CA ILE A 8 1.38 -14.83 -3.10
C ILE A 8 1.41 -15.73 -1.86
N GLN A 9 2.05 -16.90 -2.00
CA GLN A 9 2.21 -17.87 -0.92
C GLN A 9 3.53 -17.73 -0.15
N SER A 10 4.49 -16.98 -0.69
CA SER A 10 5.76 -16.71 -0.03
C SER A 10 5.62 -15.63 1.04
N PRO A 11 6.44 -15.67 2.11
CA PRO A 11 6.49 -14.58 3.08
C PRO A 11 6.86 -13.25 2.42
N ILE A 12 6.27 -12.17 2.92
CA ILE A 12 6.44 -10.82 2.39
C ILE A 12 7.01 -9.91 3.47
N ILE A 13 8.04 -9.15 3.11
CA ILE A 13 8.51 -7.98 3.86
C ILE A 13 7.98 -6.75 3.14
N PHE A 14 7.10 -6.00 3.78
CA PHE A 14 6.61 -4.72 3.30
C PHE A 14 7.39 -3.60 3.97
N VAL A 15 8.09 -2.79 3.19
CA VAL A 15 8.90 -1.66 3.69
C VAL A 15 8.23 -0.37 3.25
N ALA A 16 7.74 0.41 4.21
CA ALA A 16 7.16 1.72 3.94
C ALA A 16 7.59 2.71 5.03
N ASP A 17 7.88 3.96 4.63
CA ASP A 17 8.35 5.01 5.53
C ASP A 17 9.57 4.61 6.39
N GLY A 18 10.42 3.72 5.87
CA GLY A 18 11.57 3.15 6.60
C GLY A 18 11.22 2.11 7.67
N VAL A 19 9.95 1.72 7.77
CA VAL A 19 9.44 0.70 8.68
C VAL A 19 9.21 -0.60 7.92
N GLU A 20 9.77 -1.70 8.44
CA GLU A 20 9.55 -3.04 7.90
C GLU A 20 8.40 -3.73 8.64
N SER A 21 7.48 -4.31 7.88
CA SER A 21 6.40 -5.18 8.36
C SER A 21 6.50 -6.53 7.69
N SER A 22 6.47 -7.61 8.48
CA SER A 22 6.55 -8.98 7.98
C SER A 22 5.18 -9.63 7.93
N PHE A 23 4.91 -10.35 6.84
CA PHE A 23 3.69 -11.11 6.60
C PHE A 23 4.06 -12.52 6.17
N GLU A 24 3.33 -13.52 6.66
CA GLU A 24 3.58 -14.93 6.29
C GLU A 24 3.10 -15.25 4.88
N SER A 25 2.12 -14.49 4.37
CA SER A 25 1.58 -14.64 3.04
C SER A 25 1.06 -13.32 2.47
N GLY A 26 0.83 -13.28 1.16
CA GLY A 26 0.15 -12.15 0.54
C GLY A 26 -1.32 -12.03 0.89
N LYS A 27 -1.94 -13.09 1.44
CA LYS A 27 -3.29 -13.00 2.02
C LYS A 27 -3.29 -12.15 3.28
N ASP A 28 -2.29 -12.32 4.15
CA ASP A 28 -2.16 -11.52 5.38
C ASP A 28 -1.92 -10.05 5.05
N LEU A 29 -1.09 -9.78 4.03
CA LEU A 29 -0.88 -8.44 3.50
C LEU A 29 -2.17 -7.84 2.89
N ALA A 30 -2.97 -8.64 2.17
CA ALA A 30 -4.20 -8.17 1.52
C ALA A 30 -5.28 -7.71 2.50
N ILE A 31 -5.32 -8.30 3.70
CA ILE A 31 -6.31 -7.96 4.75
C ILE A 31 -5.75 -6.98 5.78
N TYR A 32 -4.48 -6.60 5.67
CA TYR A 32 -3.85 -5.64 6.58
C TYR A 32 -4.44 -4.24 6.37
N ASP A 33 -4.93 -3.64 7.44
CA ASP A 33 -5.52 -2.31 7.41
C ASP A 33 -4.43 -1.24 7.51
N PHE A 34 -3.98 -0.75 6.37
CA PHE A 34 -2.99 0.32 6.30
C PHE A 34 -3.63 1.67 6.66
N SER A 35 -3.01 2.40 7.60
CA SER A 35 -3.42 3.75 7.97
C SER A 35 -3.26 4.79 6.85
N LYS A 36 -2.44 4.47 5.84
CA LYS A 36 -2.11 5.31 4.69
C LYS A 36 -2.24 4.51 3.40
N ARG A 37 -2.33 5.20 2.28
CA ARG A 37 -2.24 4.58 0.95
C ARG A 37 -0.80 4.59 0.49
N TYR A 38 -0.35 3.48 -0.09
CA TYR A 38 1.02 3.33 -0.58
C TYR A 38 1.02 2.93 -2.05
N THR A 39 2.05 3.36 -2.78
CA THR A 39 2.37 2.85 -4.11
C THR A 39 3.64 2.01 -4.03
N VAL A 40 3.69 0.92 -4.79
CA VAL A 40 4.88 0.07 -4.85
C VAL A 40 5.97 0.78 -5.64
N LYS A 41 7.14 0.95 -5.02
CA LYS A 41 8.34 1.52 -5.61
C LYS A 41 9.23 0.45 -6.21
N SER A 42 9.43 -0.65 -5.48
CA SER A 42 10.24 -1.78 -5.93
C SER A 42 9.70 -3.10 -5.41
N LEU A 43 9.95 -4.17 -6.17
CA LEU A 43 9.59 -5.54 -5.80
C LEU A 43 10.74 -6.45 -6.18
N TYR A 44 11.27 -7.18 -5.21
CA TYR A 44 12.37 -8.12 -5.42
C TYR A 44 12.31 -9.27 -4.42
N THR A 45 13.12 -10.30 -4.63
CA THR A 45 13.24 -11.42 -3.69
C THR A 45 14.56 -11.32 -2.93
N LYS A 46 14.52 -11.53 -1.62
CA LYS A 46 15.71 -11.58 -0.76
C LYS A 46 15.52 -12.65 0.31
N ASP A 47 16.50 -13.52 0.49
CA ASP A 47 16.50 -14.58 1.50
C ASP A 47 15.22 -15.45 1.49
N GLY A 48 14.72 -15.77 0.30
CA GLY A 48 13.50 -16.57 0.11
C GLY A 48 12.18 -15.83 0.38
N LYS A 49 12.23 -14.53 0.68
CA LYS A 49 11.07 -13.67 0.91
C LYS A 49 10.88 -12.70 -0.24
N ILE A 50 9.64 -12.28 -0.47
CA ILE A 50 9.33 -11.16 -1.35
C ILE A 50 9.48 -9.88 -0.54
N VAL A 51 10.22 -8.91 -1.05
CA VAL A 51 10.34 -7.58 -0.46
C VAL A 51 9.58 -6.61 -1.36
N ILE A 52 8.67 -5.85 -0.75
CA ILE A 52 7.89 -4.80 -1.40
C ILE A 52 8.30 -3.49 -0.73
N GLU A 53 9.06 -2.66 -1.44
CA GLU A 53 9.29 -1.29 -1.01
C GLU A 53 8.17 -0.42 -1.54
N ALA A 54 7.57 0.37 -0.66
CA ALA A 54 6.47 1.24 -0.98
C ALA A 54 6.69 2.64 -0.43
N GLU A 55 6.05 3.61 -1.07
CA GLU A 55 6.05 5.01 -0.65
C GLU A 55 4.62 5.50 -0.48
N GLU A 56 4.40 6.40 0.49
CA GLU A 56 3.09 6.98 0.73
C GLU A 56 2.58 7.71 -0.51
N MET A 57 1.37 7.36 -0.95
CA MET A 57 0.67 8.10 -2.00
C MET A 57 0.24 9.45 -1.44
N LYS A 58 0.93 10.50 -1.88
CA LYS A 58 0.47 11.87 -1.67
C LYS A 58 -0.73 12.12 -2.59
N VAL A 59 -1.93 12.04 -2.03
CA VAL A 59 -3.14 12.48 -2.75
C VAL A 59 -3.08 14.00 -2.84
N ASN A 60 -2.54 14.52 -3.95
CA ASN A 60 -2.77 15.90 -4.32
C ASN A 60 -4.24 16.02 -4.75
N VAL A 61 -5.13 16.27 -3.79
CA VAL A 61 -6.44 16.85 -4.11
C VAL A 61 -6.17 18.29 -4.57
N PRO A 62 -6.43 18.66 -5.84
CA PRO A 62 -6.46 20.07 -6.18
C PRO A 62 -7.54 20.74 -5.31
N PHE A 63 -7.16 21.81 -4.61
CA PHE A 63 -8.04 22.65 -3.80
C PHE A 63 -9.05 23.40 -4.68
N ASN A 64 -9.92 22.69 -5.40
CA ASN A 64 -11.05 23.27 -6.11
C ASN A 64 -12.34 22.67 -5.52
N TYR A 65 -12.53 22.79 -4.20
CA TYR A 65 -13.84 22.67 -3.60
C TYR A 65 -14.59 23.99 -3.84
N ALA A 66 -15.04 24.21 -5.08
CA ALA A 66 -16.02 25.24 -5.41
C ALA A 66 -17.41 24.63 -5.17
N GLY A 67 -17.81 24.56 -3.91
CA GLY A 67 -19.02 23.87 -3.48
C GLY A 67 -19.67 24.51 -2.27
N GLU A 68 -19.78 25.84 -2.28
CA GLU A 68 -20.84 26.64 -1.66
C GLU A 68 -20.58 28.12 -1.98
N ALA A 69 -20.69 28.46 -3.26
CA ALA A 69 -21.05 29.82 -3.64
C ALA A 69 -22.55 29.82 -3.94
N ALA A 70 -23.27 30.63 -3.19
CA ALA A 70 -24.64 31.10 -3.44
C ALA A 70 -25.74 30.04 -3.44
N LEU A 71 -26.54 30.00 -2.35
CA LEU A 71 -28.00 30.02 -2.41
C LEU A 71 -28.56 30.57 -1.08
N SER A 72 -29.16 31.76 -1.22
CA SER A 72 -30.10 32.51 -0.35
C SER A 72 -29.72 32.84 1.10
#